data_AF-A0A131YKR5-F1
#
_entry.id   AF-A0A131YKR5-F1
#
_cell.length_a   1.000
_cell.length_b   1.000
_cell.length_c   1.000
_cell.angle_alpha   90.00
_cell.angle_beta   90.00
_cell.angle_gamma   90.00
#
_symmetry.space_group_name_H-M   'P 1'
#
loop_
_entity.id
_entity.type
_entity.pdbx_description
1 polymer ?
#
loop_
_entity_poly.entity_id
_entity_poly.type
_entity_poly.pdbx_seq_one_letter_code
_entity_poly.pdbx_strand_id
1 'polypeptide(L)'
;MPVRTQERSHDTTNVNLPLHCHECQCTPKFNQCAVLYRHKNDKTRLMIEASYIDNSGSECMSQPSISFHKDKIKCLNSSPCVPD
;
A
#
# COMPACT_ATOMS: atom_id res chain seq x y z
N MET A 1 15.15 23.48 23.83
CA MET A 1 13.73 23.43 23.41
C MET A 1 13.47 22.02 22.89
N PRO A 2 12.66 21.19 23.57
CA PRO A 2 12.46 19.81 23.13
C PRO A 2 11.63 19.76 21.84
N VAL A 3 12.18 19.09 20.82
CA VAL A 3 11.50 18.75 19.57
C VAL A 3 10.36 17.79 19.92
N ARG A 4 9.11 18.23 19.73
CA ARG A 4 7.95 17.36 19.86
C ARG A 4 7.91 16.46 18.63
N THR A 5 8.37 15.22 18.77
CA THR A 5 8.00 14.13 17.88
C THR A 5 6.50 13.89 18.08
N GLN A 6 5.68 14.52 17.25
CA GLN A 6 4.26 14.22 17.22
C GLN A 6 4.07 13.08 16.21
N GLU A 7 3.97 11.87 16.73
CA GLU A 7 3.46 10.72 16.00
C GLU A 7 2.01 11.04 15.62
N ARG A 8 1.82 11.56 14.41
CA ARG A 8 0.49 11.86 13.88
C ARG A 8 0.09 10.72 12.96
N SER A 9 -0.66 9.79 13.53
CA SER A 9 -1.52 8.86 12.79
C SER A 9 -2.45 9.67 11.87
N HIS A 10 -2.10 9.79 10.60
CA HIS A 10 -2.95 10.42 9.59
C HIS A 10 -3.98 9.40 9.10
N ASP A 11 -5.02 9.21 9.92
CA ASP A 11 -6.27 8.60 9.47
C ASP A 11 -7.13 9.70 8.85
N THR A 12 -6.94 9.94 7.56
CA THR A 12 -7.93 10.63 6.73
C THR A 12 -7.64 10.27 5.28
N THR A 13 -8.63 9.69 4.61
CA THR A 13 -8.67 9.33 3.20
C THR A 13 -8.38 10.54 2.31
N ASN A 14 -7.10 10.89 2.17
CA ASN A 14 -6.67 12.00 1.34
C ASN A 14 -6.51 11.48 -0.10
N VAL A 15 -7.66 11.23 -0.74
CA VAL A 15 -7.74 10.74 -2.13
C VAL A 15 -7.22 11.77 -3.14
N ASN A 16 -6.91 12.99 -2.67
CA ASN A 16 -6.40 14.08 -3.48
C ASN A 16 -4.88 14.22 -3.29
N LEU A 17 -4.12 13.75 -4.28
CA LEU A 17 -2.66 13.77 -4.24
C LEU A 17 -2.07 15.18 -4.01
N PRO A 18 -2.51 16.25 -4.71
CA PRO A 18 -2.03 17.62 -4.41
C PRO A 18 -2.22 18.04 -2.95
N LEU A 19 -3.41 17.81 -2.37
CA LEU A 19 -3.69 18.15 -0.97
C LEU A 19 -2.80 17.35 -0.02
N HIS A 20 -2.66 16.05 -0.27
CA HIS A 20 -1.78 15.22 0.54
C HIS A 20 -0.32 15.67 0.49
N CYS A 21 0.23 15.97 -0.70
CA CYS A 21 1.61 16.42 -0.81
C CYS A 21 1.83 17.76 -0.09
N HIS A 22 0.82 18.64 -0.08
CA HIS A 22 0.86 19.88 0.71
C HIS A 22 0.89 19.61 2.23
N GLU A 23 0.16 18.60 2.72
CA GLU A 23 0.10 18.27 4.14
C GLU A 23 1.27 17.38 4.62
N CYS A 24 1.58 16.27 3.92
CA CYS A 24 2.67 15.34 4.22
C CYS A 24 4.05 15.93 3.88
N GLN A 25 4.12 17.01 3.09
CA GLN A 25 5.38 17.56 2.56
C GLN A 25 6.20 16.54 1.75
N CYS A 26 5.55 15.50 1.23
CA CYS A 26 6.17 14.48 0.39
C CYS A 26 6.13 14.89 -1.09
N THR A 27 7.10 14.43 -1.88
CA THR A 27 7.08 14.57 -3.34
C THR A 27 6.66 13.26 -4.00
N PRO A 28 5.67 13.27 -4.92
CA PRO A 28 5.27 12.07 -5.64
C PRO A 28 6.38 11.61 -6.59
N LYS A 29 6.74 10.32 -6.53
CA LYS A 29 7.82 9.74 -7.32
C LYS A 29 7.30 9.12 -8.63
N PHE A 30 6.66 9.91 -9.49
CA PHE A 30 6.03 9.41 -10.73
C PHE A 30 6.99 8.65 -11.65
N ASN A 31 8.24 9.08 -11.73
CA ASN A 31 9.27 8.43 -12.56
C ASN A 31 9.66 7.03 -12.07
N GLN A 32 9.27 6.67 -10.84
CA GLN A 32 9.52 5.36 -10.23
C GLN A 32 8.26 4.49 -10.21
N CYS A 33 7.13 5.00 -10.68
CA CYS A 33 5.90 4.23 -10.77
C CYS A 33 6.02 3.16 -11.86
N ALA A 34 5.66 1.93 -11.51
CA ALA A 34 5.60 0.80 -12.43
C ALA A 34 4.24 0.11 -12.33
N VAL A 35 3.81 -0.52 -13.42
CA VAL A 35 2.62 -1.38 -13.38
C VAL A 35 3.00 -2.69 -12.68
N LEU A 36 2.46 -2.91 -11.49
CA LEU A 36 2.74 -4.11 -10.69
C LEU A 36 2.28 -5.40 -11.37
N TYR A 37 1.04 -5.41 -11.89
CA TYR A 37 0.47 -6.59 -12.54
C TYR A 37 -0.66 -6.25 -13.51
N ARG A 38 -0.73 -6.98 -14.64
CA ARG A 38 -1.81 -6.84 -15.64
C ARG A 38 -2.64 -8.11 -15.67
N HIS A 39 -3.94 -7.98 -15.43
CA HIS A 39 -4.90 -9.09 -15.49
C HIS A 39 -6.28 -8.60 -15.92
N LYS A 40 -7.02 -9.47 -16.64
CA LYS A 40 -8.38 -9.16 -17.12
C LYS A 40 -9.40 -9.09 -15.98
N ASN A 41 -9.18 -9.84 -14.91
CA ASN A 41 -10.04 -9.81 -13.72
C ASN A 41 -9.55 -8.74 -12.74
N ASP A 42 -10.40 -7.75 -12.49
CA ASP A 42 -10.11 -6.63 -11.59
C ASP A 42 -9.84 -7.08 -10.17
N LYS A 43 -10.60 -8.04 -9.65
CA LYS A 43 -10.42 -8.57 -8.28
C LYS A 43 -9.03 -9.16 -8.09
N THR A 44 -8.50 -9.85 -9.09
CA THR A 44 -7.13 -10.39 -9.06
C THR A 44 -6.09 -9.27 -9.04
N ARG A 45 -6.28 -8.20 -9.83
CA ARG A 45 -5.37 -7.05 -9.84
C ARG A 45 -5.35 -6.35 -8.48
N LEU A 46 -6.52 -6.11 -7.90
CA LEU A 46 -6.66 -5.49 -6.58
C LEU A 46 -6.08 -6.39 -5.46
N MET A 47 -6.21 -7.72 -5.57
CA MET A 47 -5.58 -8.66 -4.64
C MET A 47 -4.06 -8.53 -4.63
N ILE A 48 -3.46 -8.46 -5.81
CA ILE A 48 -2.01 -8.36 -5.96
C ILE A 48 -1.51 -6.98 -5.50
N GLU A 49 -2.21 -5.90 -5.85
CA GLU A 49 -1.93 -4.56 -5.38
C GLU A 49 -1.89 -4.50 -3.85
N ALA A 50 -2.93 -5.01 -3.18
CA ALA A 50 -3.00 -4.96 -1.74
C ALA A 50 -1.93 -5.82 -1.06
N SER A 51 -1.65 -7.01 -1.60
CA SER A 51 -0.56 -7.85 -1.13
C SER A 51 0.80 -7.15 -1.29
N TYR A 52 1.03 -6.46 -2.41
CA TYR A 52 2.27 -5.73 -2.64
C TYR A 52 2.43 -4.57 -1.65
N ILE A 53 1.38 -3.77 -1.45
CA ILE A 53 1.37 -2.65 -0.51
C ILE A 53 1.66 -3.12 0.91
N ASP A 54 0.98 -4.17 1.39
CA ASP A 54 1.17 -4.71 2.73
C ASP A 54 2.59 -5.27 2.95
N ASN A 55 3.23 -5.81 1.90
CA ASN A 55 4.60 -6.32 1.97
C ASN A 55 5.68 -5.23 1.77
N SER A 56 5.34 -4.08 1.19
CA SER A 56 6.29 -2.98 0.89
C SER A 56 6.66 -2.10 2.10
N GLY A 57 5.98 -2.29 3.23
CA GLY A 57 6.15 -1.43 4.41
C GLY A 57 5.35 -0.12 4.31
N SER A 58 5.43 0.69 5.37
CA SER A 58 4.67 1.94 5.45
C SER A 58 5.34 3.06 4.65
N GLU A 59 4.79 3.41 3.48
CA GLU A 59 5.09 4.65 2.75
C GLU A 59 3.95 5.68 2.94
N CYS A 60 4.19 6.96 2.61
CA CYS A 60 3.22 8.05 2.89
C CYS A 60 1.85 7.82 2.22
N MET A 61 1.77 6.95 1.21
CA MET A 61 0.56 6.59 0.45
C MET A 61 0.42 5.07 0.23
N SER A 62 0.64 4.26 1.26
CA SER A 62 0.51 2.78 1.21
C SER A 62 -0.88 2.27 1.59
N GLN A 63 -1.96 2.88 1.06
CA GLN A 63 -3.32 2.39 1.32
C GLN A 63 -3.82 1.51 0.16
N PRO A 64 -4.11 0.23 0.40
CA PRO A 64 -4.61 -0.65 -0.66
C PRO A 64 -6.05 -0.29 -1.03
N SER A 65 -6.38 -0.43 -2.32
CA SER A 65 -7.73 -0.20 -2.84
C SER A 65 -8.80 -1.14 -2.24
N ILE A 66 -8.37 -2.29 -1.70
CA ILE A 66 -9.22 -3.22 -0.96
C ILE A 66 -8.51 -3.69 0.32
N SER A 67 -9.26 -3.84 1.41
CA SER A 67 -8.74 -4.39 2.65
C SER A 67 -8.79 -5.92 2.63
N PHE A 68 -7.67 -6.55 2.97
CA PHE A 68 -7.63 -7.98 3.25
C PHE A 68 -7.60 -8.23 4.76
N HIS A 69 -8.21 -9.33 5.17
CA HIS A 69 -7.90 -9.89 6.47
C HIS A 69 -6.46 -10.41 6.45
N LYS A 70 -5.66 -10.11 7.48
CA LYS A 70 -4.23 -10.46 7.56
C LYS A 70 -3.96 -11.94 7.25
N ASP A 71 -4.87 -12.82 7.66
CA ASP A 71 -4.77 -14.26 7.41
C ASP A 71 -4.81 -14.62 5.92
N LYS A 72 -5.57 -13.88 5.10
CA LYS A 72 -5.66 -14.13 3.65
C LYS A 72 -4.39 -13.76 2.92
N ILE A 73 -3.69 -12.71 3.36
CA ILE A 73 -2.40 -12.31 2.79
C ILE A 73 -1.34 -13.35 3.10
N LYS A 74 -1.35 -13.90 4.32
CA LYS A 74 -0.45 -14.99 4.70
C LYS A 74 -0.59 -16.20 3.76
N CYS A 75 -1.81 -16.56 3.36
CA CYS A 75 -2.05 -17.63 2.38
C CYS A 75 -1.54 -17.32 0.96
N LEU A 76 -1.48 -16.04 0.57
CA LEU A 76 -0.91 -15.64 -0.73
C LEU A 76 0.62 -15.70 -0.72
N ASN A 77 1.24 -15.39 0.42
CA ASN A 77 2.70 -15.40 0.58
C ASN A 77 3.27 -16.80 0.86
N SER A 78 2.46 -17.74 1.34
CA SER A 78 2.89 -19.13 1.48
C SER A 78 3.01 -19.79 0.12
N SER A 79 4.23 -20.25 -0.23
CA SER A 79 4.45 -21.14 -1.38
C SER A 79 3.44 -22.29 -1.35
N PRO A 80 2.85 -22.69 -2.49
CA PRO A 80 2.01 -23.88 -2.52
C PRO A 80 2.81 -25.06 -1.97
N CYS A 81 2.23 -25.80 -1.02
CA CYS A 81 2.75 -27.10 -0.65
C CYS A 81 2.82 -27.92 -1.94
N VAL A 82 4.03 -28.18 -2.43
CA VAL A 82 4.26 -29.16 -3.48
C VAL A 82 4.27 -30.50 -2.75
N PRO A 83 3.28 -31.39 -2.98
CA PRO A 83 3.42 -32.76 -2.49
C PRO A 83 4.61 -33.42 -3.19
N ASP A 84 5.42 -34.17 -2.42
CA ASP A 84 6.54 -35.00 -2.90
C ASP A 84 6.11 -35.98 -4.02
#